data_AF-A0A2R6QB01-F1
#
_entry.id   AF-A0A2R6QB01-F1
#
_cell.length_a   1.000
_cell.length_b   1.000
_cell.length_c   1.000
_cell.angle_alpha   90.00
_cell.angle_beta   90.00
_cell.angle_gamma   90.00
#
_symmetry.space_group_name_H-M   'P 1'
#
loop_
_entity.id
_entity.type
_entity.pdbx_description
1 polymer ?
#
loop_
_entity_poly.entity_id
_entity_poly.type
_entity_poly.pdbx_seq_one_letter_code
_entity_poly.pdbx_strand_id
1 'polypeptide(L)'
;MGVEAMRAVHAYRHLLRAVKKHVGKEDHKTHFTDFISQAFRQPSDPSSLHPKLKLATDYTFLLNSVHYHKDLLFSYNIAVDRSDEMRKVLGKSAASVGLQLPEVYQL
;
A
#
# COMPACT_ATOMS: atom_id res chain seq x y z
N MET A 1 8.85 31.31 13.09
CA MET A 1 9.03 30.82 11.71
C MET A 1 9.54 29.37 11.60
N GLY A 2 10.19 28.75 12.60
CA GLY A 2 10.82 27.42 12.43
C GLY A 2 9.93 26.18 12.65
N VAL A 3 8.93 26.23 13.53
CA VAL A 3 8.16 25.02 13.93
C VAL A 3 7.21 24.54 12.85
N GLU A 4 6.51 25.45 12.17
CA GLU A 4 5.58 25.11 11.09
C GLU A 4 6.30 24.56 9.86
N ALA A 5 7.44 25.15 9.50
CA ALA A 5 8.29 24.63 8.43
C ALA A 5 8.78 23.22 8.75
N MET A 6 9.17 22.94 9.99
CA MET A 6 9.58 21.61 10.42
C MET A 6 8.43 20.59 10.37
N ARG A 7 7.21 20.99 10.80
CA ARG A 7 6.00 20.17 10.67
C ARG A 7 5.66 19.87 9.21
N ALA A 8 5.80 20.86 8.34
CA ALA A 8 5.56 20.70 6.91
C ALA A 8 6.55 19.71 6.26
N VAL A 9 7.84 19.82 6.59
CA VAL A 9 8.87 18.88 6.12
C VAL A 9 8.61 17.46 6.63
N HIS A 10 8.18 17.32 7.89
CA HIS A 10 7.80 16.01 8.42
C HIS A 10 6.59 15.43 7.68
N ALA A 11 5.49 16.18 7.56
CA ALA A 11 4.28 15.74 6.87
C ALA A 11 4.59 15.32 5.42
N TYR A 12 5.37 16.13 4.70
CA TYR A 12 5.83 15.82 3.34
C TYR A 12 6.61 14.49 3.27
N ARG A 13 7.62 14.31 4.13
CA ARG A 13 8.46 13.11 4.15
C ARG A 13 7.66 11.86 4.51
N HIS A 14 6.79 11.95 5.51
CA HIS A 14 5.96 10.82 5.93
C HIS A 14 4.95 10.42 4.86
N LEU A 15 4.29 11.40 4.23
CA LEU A 15 3.36 11.17 3.14
C LEU A 15 4.04 10.52 1.93
N LEU A 16 5.17 11.06 1.47
CA LEU A 16 5.92 10.49 0.35
C LEU A 16 6.35 9.05 0.61
N ARG A 17 6.82 8.75 1.83
CA ARG A 17 7.20 7.39 2.22
C ARG A 17 6.02 6.44 2.18
N ALA A 18 4.88 6.85 2.73
CA ALA A 18 3.68 6.02 2.76
C ALA A 18 3.15 5.74 1.35
N VAL A 19 3.04 6.78 0.50
CA VAL A 19 2.58 6.64 -0.90
C VAL A 19 3.53 5.75 -1.71
N LYS A 20 4.86 5.96 -1.56
CA LYS A 20 5.87 5.13 -2.22
C LYS A 20 5.78 3.65 -1.82
N LYS A 21 5.43 3.36 -0.56
CA LYS A 21 5.33 2.00 -0.02
C LYS A 21 4.03 1.31 -0.42
N HIS A 22 2.92 2.04 -0.44
CA HIS A 22 1.59 1.45 -0.42
C HIS A 22 0.81 1.61 -1.74
N VAL A 23 1.03 2.72 -2.48
CA VAL A 23 0.27 3.04 -3.70
C VAL A 23 1.04 2.64 -4.96
N GLY A 24 2.37 2.81 -4.96
CA GLY A 24 3.19 2.66 -6.16
C GLY A 24 3.75 1.26 -6.39
N LYS A 25 2.93 0.33 -6.91
CA LYS A 25 3.40 -0.95 -7.46
C LYS A 25 3.64 -0.94 -8.99
N GLU A 26 3.23 0.11 -9.71
CA GLU A 26 3.33 0.21 -11.19
C GLU A 26 3.86 1.58 -11.68
N ASP A 27 4.03 1.71 -13.01
CA ASP A 27 4.56 2.87 -13.77
C ASP A 27 3.96 4.23 -13.37
N HIS A 28 2.75 4.25 -12.80
CA HIS A 28 2.08 5.46 -12.32
C HIS A 28 2.66 6.07 -11.03
N LYS A 29 3.66 5.42 -10.41
CA LYS A 29 4.29 5.84 -9.15
C LYS A 29 4.85 7.27 -9.20
N THR A 30 5.47 7.64 -10.31
CA THR A 30 6.08 8.96 -10.52
C THR A 30 5.02 10.05 -10.50
N HIS A 31 3.85 9.84 -11.12
CA HIS A 31 2.77 10.82 -11.15
C HIS A 31 2.29 11.22 -9.75
N PHE A 32 2.14 10.25 -8.83
CA PHE A 32 1.71 10.54 -7.47
C PHE A 32 2.77 11.26 -6.64
N THR A 33 4.04 10.83 -6.73
CA THR A 33 5.12 11.49 -5.99
C THR A 33 5.41 12.89 -6.51
N ASP A 34 5.26 13.11 -7.82
CA ASP A 34 5.44 14.41 -8.47
C ASP A 34 4.29 15.34 -8.10
N PHE A 35 3.05 14.85 -8.12
CA PHE A 35 1.88 15.61 -7.68
C PHE A 35 2.03 16.08 -6.22
N ILE A 36 2.44 15.19 -5.31
CA ILE A 36 2.68 15.56 -3.90
C ILE A 36 3.81 16.59 -3.81
N SER A 37 4.90 16.40 -4.56
CA SER A 37 6.02 17.34 -4.54
C SER A 37 5.64 18.71 -5.09
N GLN A 38 4.81 18.78 -6.12
CA GLN A 38 4.27 20.04 -6.65
C GLN A 38 3.34 20.72 -5.65
N ALA A 39 2.42 19.97 -5.03
CA ALA A 39 1.47 20.50 -4.05
C ALA A 39 2.17 21.13 -2.83
N PHE A 40 3.29 20.55 -2.36
CA PHE A 40 4.07 21.09 -1.25
C PHE A 40 5.02 22.24 -1.64
N ARG A 41 5.31 22.42 -2.94
CA ARG A 41 6.11 23.54 -3.47
C ARG A 41 5.25 24.76 -3.81
N GLN A 42 3.96 24.58 -4.09
CA GLN A 42 3.07 25.68 -4.41
C GLN A 42 2.88 26.62 -3.21
N PRO A 43 2.97 27.94 -3.42
CA PRO A 43 2.70 28.91 -2.36
C PRO A 43 1.26 28.71 -1.88
N SER A 44 1.11 28.55 -0.56
CA SER A 44 -0.20 28.42 0.08
C SER A 44 -0.43 29.61 0.98
N ASP A 45 -1.69 30.08 1.00
CA ASP A 45 -2.10 31.12 1.93
C ASP A 45 -1.89 30.64 3.37
N PRO A 46 -1.45 31.52 4.30
CA PRO A 46 -1.17 31.15 5.68
C PRO A 46 -2.37 30.47 6.38
N SER A 47 -3.59 30.90 6.05
CA SER A 47 -4.85 30.33 6.57
C SER A 47 -5.11 28.90 6.08
N SER A 48 -4.60 28.54 4.89
CA SER A 48 -4.79 27.23 4.26
C SER A 48 -3.69 26.23 4.63
N LEU A 49 -2.56 26.70 5.18
CA LEU A 49 -1.40 25.87 5.48
C LEU A 49 -1.70 24.82 6.55
N HIS A 50 -2.31 25.23 7.67
CA HIS A 50 -2.62 24.30 8.75
C HIS A 50 -3.65 23.22 8.34
N PRO A 51 -4.77 23.54 7.66
CA PRO A 51 -5.67 22.51 7.12
C PRO A 51 -5.00 21.54 6.14
N LYS A 52 -4.16 22.04 5.22
CA LYS A 52 -3.44 21.19 4.25
C LYS A 52 -2.46 20.25 4.94
N LEU A 53 -1.72 20.73 5.94
CA LEU A 53 -0.82 19.90 6.73
C LEU A 53 -1.56 18.82 7.51
N LYS A 54 -2.69 19.17 8.13
CA LYS A 54 -3.55 18.20 8.82
C LYS A 54 -4.06 17.14 7.86
N LEU A 55 -4.52 17.54 6.68
CA LEU A 55 -5.00 16.61 5.65
C LEU A 55 -3.90 15.63 5.23
N ALA A 56 -2.67 16.13 5.01
CA ALA A 56 -1.54 15.28 4.66
C ALA A 56 -1.19 14.26 5.77
N THR A 57 -1.25 14.68 7.04
CA THR A 57 -1.01 13.77 8.17
C THR A 57 -2.13 12.74 8.32
N ASP A 58 -3.38 13.16 8.21
CA ASP A 58 -4.56 12.31 8.35
C ASP A 58 -4.60 11.25 7.24
N TYR A 59 -4.30 11.66 5.99
CA TYR A 59 -4.21 10.74 4.87
C TYR A 59 -3.04 9.75 5.02
N THR A 60 -1.89 10.22 5.51
CA THR A 60 -0.76 9.32 5.82
C THR A 60 -1.13 8.27 6.86
N PHE A 61 -1.84 8.68 7.92
CA PHE A 61 -2.31 7.78 8.96
C PHE A 61 -3.31 6.75 8.42
N LEU A 62 -4.29 7.20 7.63
CA LEU A 62 -5.26 6.32 6.97
C LEU A 62 -4.55 5.27 6.10
N LEU A 63 -3.64 5.70 5.22
CA LEU A 63 -2.95 4.81 4.29
C LEU A 63 -2.16 3.73 5.02
N ASN A 64 -1.37 4.10 6.04
CA ASN A 64 -0.62 3.13 6.82
C ASN A 64 -1.54 2.16 7.58
N SER A 65 -2.64 2.66 8.15
CA SER A 65 -3.57 1.85 8.93
C SER A 65 -4.29 0.82 8.06
N VAL A 66 -4.80 1.23 6.89
CA VAL A 66 -5.47 0.33 5.94
C VAL A 66 -4.53 -0.80 5.50
N HIS A 67 -3.29 -0.46 5.16
CA HIS A 67 -2.32 -1.47 4.74
C HIS A 67 -1.87 -2.37 5.89
N TYR A 68 -1.70 -1.83 7.09
CA TYR A 68 -1.42 -2.65 8.28
C TYR A 68 -2.54 -3.68 8.53
N HIS A 69 -3.81 -3.25 8.47
CA HIS A 69 -4.94 -4.17 8.65
C HIS A 69 -5.04 -5.19 7.52
N LYS A 70 -4.74 -4.80 6.27
CA LYS A 70 -4.66 -5.73 5.14
C LYS A 70 -3.60 -6.81 5.37
N ASP A 71 -2.40 -6.42 5.76
CA ASP A 71 -1.30 -7.35 6.04
C ASP A 71 -1.65 -8.27 7.21
N LEU A 72 -2.34 -7.74 8.24
CA LEU A 72 -2.83 -8.52 9.38
C LEU A 72 -3.87 -9.57 8.94
N LEU A 73 -4.86 -9.20 8.12
CA LEU A 73 -5.85 -10.15 7.60
C LEU A 73 -5.18 -11.28 6.80
N PHE A 74 -4.22 -10.93 5.95
CA PHE A 74 -3.43 -11.93 5.22
C PHE A 74 -2.63 -12.84 6.14
N SER A 75 -2.09 -12.33 7.24
CA SER A 75 -1.36 -13.16 8.23
C SER A 75 -2.26 -14.21 8.91
N TYR A 76 -3.56 -13.93 9.05
CA TYR A 76 -4.56 -14.90 9.52
C TYR A 76 -5.10 -15.80 8.41
N ASN A 77 -4.54 -15.71 7.20
CA ASN A 77 -5.06 -16.36 5.99
C ASN A 77 -6.53 -16.00 5.71
N ILE A 78 -6.96 -14.80 6.10
CA ILE A 78 -8.25 -14.22 5.78
C ILE A 78 -8.02 -13.37 4.52
N ALA A 79 -8.77 -13.66 3.46
CA ALA A 79 -8.63 -13.06 2.12
C ALA A 79 -7.40 -13.51 1.29
N VAL A 80 -6.78 -14.65 1.63
CA VAL A 80 -5.85 -15.37 0.73
C VAL A 80 -6.64 -16.42 -0.03
N ASP A 81 -6.63 -16.37 -1.36
CA ASP A 81 -7.22 -17.43 -2.19
C ASP A 81 -6.39 -18.71 -2.06
N ARG A 82 -6.92 -19.68 -1.32
CA ARG A 82 -6.25 -20.97 -1.10
C ARG A 82 -6.46 -21.96 -2.23
N SER A 83 -7.20 -21.59 -3.28
CA SER A 83 -7.51 -22.49 -4.40
C SER A 83 -6.23 -22.99 -5.07
N ASP A 84 -5.24 -22.10 -5.26
CA ASP A 84 -3.95 -22.45 -5.86
C ASP A 84 -3.07 -23.30 -4.93
N GLU A 85 -3.04 -22.97 -3.63
CA GLU A 85 -2.32 -23.77 -2.64
C GLU A 85 -2.93 -25.18 -2.52
N MET A 86 -4.25 -25.27 -2.52
CA MET A 86 -4.98 -26.54 -2.45
C MET A 86 -4.74 -27.39 -3.70
N ARG A 87 -4.75 -26.78 -4.90
CA ARG A 87 -4.38 -27.47 -6.16
C ARG A 87 -2.95 -28.01 -6.09
N LYS A 88 -2.01 -27.22 -5.57
CA LYS A 88 -0.61 -27.65 -5.41
C LYS A 88 -0.47 -28.82 -4.44
N VAL A 89 -1.20 -28.81 -3.33
CA VAL A 89 -1.24 -29.92 -2.36
C VAL A 89 -1.86 -31.17 -2.99
N LEU A 90 -3.01 -31.04 -3.66
CA LEU A 90 -3.67 -32.15 -4.35
C LEU A 90 -2.77 -32.78 -5.43
N GLY A 91 -2.04 -31.97 -6.19
CA GLY A 91 -1.09 -32.46 -7.20
C GLY A 91 0.06 -33.26 -6.57
N LYS A 92 0.62 -32.79 -5.45
CA LYS A 92 1.64 -33.51 -4.70
C LYS A 92 1.11 -34.83 -4.12
N SER A 93 -0.10 -34.81 -3.55
CA SER A 93 -0.73 -36.01 -2.99
C SER A 93 -1.04 -37.04 -4.05
N ALA A 94 -1.60 -36.63 -5.20
CA ALA A 94 -1.85 -37.53 -6.33
C ALA A 94 -0.54 -38.14 -6.84
N ALA A 95 0.50 -37.33 -7.05
CA ALA A 95 1.79 -37.80 -7.50
C ALA A 95 2.44 -38.80 -6.52
N SER A 96 2.25 -38.61 -5.21
CA SER A 96 2.79 -39.52 -4.19
C SER A 96 2.23 -40.94 -4.25
N VAL A 97 1.02 -41.11 -4.80
CA VAL A 97 0.37 -42.41 -5.02
C VAL A 97 0.40 -42.86 -6.48
N GLY A 98 1.20 -42.19 -7.33
CA GLY A 98 1.32 -42.50 -8.75
C GLY A 98 0.14 -42.07 -9.63
N LEU A 99 -0.72 -41.18 -9.12
CA LEU A 99 -1.87 -40.63 -9.84
C LEU A 99 -1.58 -39.22 -10.35
N GLN A 100 -2.28 -38.81 -11.41
CA GLN A 100 -2.24 -37.44 -11.93
C GLN A 100 -3.57 -36.74 -11.71
N LEU A 101 -3.53 -35.41 -11.57
CA LEU A 101 -4.74 -34.62 -11.47
C LEU A 101 -5.49 -34.57 -12.80
N PRO A 102 -6.84 -34.59 -12.82
CA PRO A 102 -7.63 -34.41 -14.02
C PRO A 102 -7.34 -33.09 -14.74
N GLU A 103 -7.56 -33.03 -16.07
CA GLU A 103 -7.27 -31.85 -16.92
C GLU A 103 -7.87 -30.54 -16.40
N VAL A 104 -9.05 -30.60 -15.77
CA VAL A 104 -9.72 -29.44 -15.16
C VAL A 104 -8.86 -28.73 -14.08
N TYR A 105 -7.84 -29.41 -13.55
CA TYR A 105 -6.92 -28.90 -12.55
C TYR A 105 -5.48 -28.70 -13.06
N GLN A 106 -5.23 -28.88 -14.36
CA GLN A 106 -3.97 -28.57 -15.03
C GLN A 106 -4.13 -27.21 -15.74
N LEU A 107 -3.80 -26.11 -15.07
CA LEU A 107 -3.72 -24.76 -15.67
C LEU A 107 -2.30 -24.24 -15.49
#